data_AF-A0A534I9X9-F1
#
_entry.id   AF-A0A534I9X9-F1
#
_cell.length_a   1.000
_cell.length_b   1.000
_cell.length_c   1.000
_cell.angle_alpha   90.00
_cell.angle_beta   90.00
_cell.angle_gamma   90.00
#
_symmetry.space_group_name_H-M   'P 1'
#
loop_
_entity.id
_entity.type
_entity.pdbx_description
1 polymer ?
#
loop_
_entity_poly.entity_id
_entity_poly.type
_entity_poly.pdbx_seq_one_letter_code
_entity_poly.pdbx_strand_id
1 'polypeptide(L)'
;RSRNASGVTVGGTSAGASILCEHMIAAGDEGSSVIAGSVRLAPGLGLTNRFIIDQHFRQRDRFGRLLTALAYNPFAVGIGLDEDTAVFVGSDETVEVEGSGGVTIVDGAEVSYSSIHSAEDGQPVCMLGLRLHVLVAGATFSLNTRQASAGALNAARE
;
A
#
# COMPACT_ATOMS: atom_id res chain seq x y z
N ARG A 1 -11.40 1.30 -16.77
CA ARG A 1 -11.13 2.68 -16.33
C ARG A 1 -12.37 3.56 -16.43
N SER A 2 -12.91 3.88 -17.63
CA SER A 2 -14.05 4.81 -17.77
C SER A 2 -15.29 4.45 -16.95
N ARG A 3 -15.71 3.18 -16.93
CA ARG A 3 -16.84 2.73 -16.10
C ARG A 3 -16.60 2.94 -14.60
N ASN A 4 -15.38 2.67 -14.13
CA ASN A 4 -15.03 2.87 -12.73
C ASN A 4 -14.99 4.35 -12.36
N ALA A 5 -14.46 5.20 -13.24
CA ALA A 5 -14.56 6.65 -13.09
C ALA A 5 -16.02 7.17 -13.10
N SER A 6 -16.94 6.46 -13.75
CA SER A 6 -18.39 6.71 -13.71
C SER A 6 -19.11 6.05 -12.51
N GLY A 7 -18.37 5.52 -11.53
CA GLY A 7 -18.94 4.98 -10.28
C GLY A 7 -19.17 3.47 -10.26
N VAL A 8 -18.75 2.72 -11.29
CA VAL A 8 -18.82 1.25 -11.24
C VAL A 8 -17.74 0.69 -10.31
N THR A 9 -18.16 -0.04 -9.28
CA THR A 9 -17.25 -0.73 -8.36
C THR A 9 -16.42 -1.79 -9.09
N VAL A 10 -15.13 -1.85 -8.74
CA VAL A 10 -14.22 -2.89 -9.21
C VAL A 10 -13.55 -3.49 -7.98
N GLY A 11 -13.49 -4.82 -7.92
CA GLY A 11 -12.82 -5.56 -6.87
C GLY A 11 -11.77 -6.51 -7.44
N GLY A 12 -10.82 -6.88 -6.61
CA GLY A 12 -9.77 -7.83 -6.96
C GLY A 12 -9.19 -8.48 -5.72
N THR A 13 -8.80 -9.74 -5.83
CA THR A 13 -8.17 -10.51 -4.75
C THR A 13 -6.79 -10.99 -5.19
N SER A 14 -5.84 -11.08 -4.27
CA SER A 14 -4.45 -11.46 -4.55
C SER A 14 -3.87 -10.58 -5.68
N ALA A 15 -3.32 -11.17 -6.75
CA ALA A 15 -2.84 -10.44 -7.92
C ALA A 15 -3.90 -9.50 -8.54
N GLY A 16 -5.19 -9.85 -8.42
CA GLY A 16 -6.30 -9.01 -8.84
C GLY A 16 -6.43 -7.71 -8.06
N ALA A 17 -5.93 -7.62 -6.82
CA ALA A 17 -5.87 -6.37 -6.07
C ALA A 17 -4.72 -5.48 -6.57
N SER A 18 -3.52 -6.06 -6.73
CA SER A 18 -2.34 -5.33 -7.19
C SER A 18 -2.50 -4.76 -8.60
N ILE A 19 -3.18 -5.49 -9.50
CA ILE A 19 -3.39 -5.02 -10.89
C ILE A 19 -4.33 -3.82 -10.98
N LEU A 20 -5.08 -3.44 -9.94
CA LEU A 20 -5.94 -2.25 -9.99
C LEU A 20 -5.14 -0.94 -10.00
N CYS A 21 -3.93 -0.97 -9.44
CA CYS A 21 -3.04 0.17 -9.32
C CYS A 21 -2.38 0.53 -10.67
N GLU A 22 -1.90 1.77 -10.82
CA GLU A 22 -1.08 2.15 -11.97
C GLU A 22 0.28 1.45 -11.92
N HIS A 23 0.93 1.47 -10.75
CA HIS A 23 2.15 0.74 -10.48
C HIS A 23 1.83 -0.53 -9.68
N MET A 24 1.95 -1.68 -10.35
CA MET A 24 1.72 -2.99 -9.76
C MET A 24 3.05 -3.64 -9.37
N ILE A 25 3.15 -4.19 -8.16
CA ILE A 25 4.25 -5.10 -7.81
C ILE A 25 4.00 -6.43 -8.53
N ALA A 26 4.80 -6.70 -9.57
CA ALA A 26 4.67 -7.90 -10.39
C ALA A 26 5.48 -9.07 -9.83
N ALA A 27 6.62 -8.78 -9.22
CA ALA A 27 7.48 -9.74 -8.55
C ALA A 27 8.37 -9.02 -7.53
N GLY A 28 8.98 -9.78 -6.63
CA GLY A 28 9.96 -9.27 -5.70
C GLY A 28 10.23 -10.23 -4.57
N ASP A 29 11.35 -10.02 -3.91
CA ASP A 29 11.88 -10.91 -2.88
C ASP A 29 11.06 -10.79 -1.59
N GLU A 30 11.00 -11.89 -0.84
CA GLU A 30 10.44 -11.91 0.51
C GLU A 30 11.52 -11.45 1.51
N GLY A 31 11.10 -10.77 2.58
CA GLY A 31 12.00 -10.22 3.57
C GLY A 31 11.63 -8.79 4.00
N SER A 32 11.91 -8.48 5.26
CA SER A 32 11.67 -7.15 5.85
C SER A 32 12.69 -6.06 5.45
N SER A 33 13.85 -6.44 4.89
CA SER A 33 14.91 -5.49 4.52
C SER A 33 14.59 -4.77 3.22
N VAL A 34 14.81 -3.45 3.19
CA VAL A 34 14.66 -2.64 1.98
C VAL A 34 15.93 -2.77 1.14
N ILE A 35 15.85 -3.51 0.04
CA ILE A 35 16.99 -3.84 -0.82
C ILE A 35 16.73 -3.29 -2.21
N ALA A 36 17.65 -2.49 -2.75
CA ALA A 36 17.55 -2.00 -4.13
C ALA A 36 17.49 -3.17 -5.12
N GLY A 37 16.60 -3.08 -6.11
CA GLY A 37 16.39 -4.14 -7.11
C GLY A 37 15.55 -5.33 -6.62
N SER A 38 15.15 -5.37 -5.34
CA SER A 38 14.34 -6.48 -4.79
C SER A 38 12.88 -6.50 -5.24
N VAL A 39 12.42 -5.50 -5.97
CA VAL A 39 11.04 -5.40 -6.46
C VAL A 39 11.00 -5.07 -7.95
N ARG A 40 10.07 -5.71 -8.66
CA ARG A 40 9.77 -5.43 -10.07
C ARG A 40 8.38 -4.83 -10.17
N LEU A 41 8.31 -3.58 -10.63
CA LEU A 41 7.06 -2.91 -10.93
C LEU A 41 6.66 -3.16 -12.38
N ALA A 42 5.36 -3.32 -12.61
CA ALA A 42 4.76 -3.38 -13.95
C ALA A 42 3.55 -2.44 -14.03
N PRO A 43 3.15 -2.01 -15.23
CA PRO A 43 1.90 -1.27 -15.40
C PRO A 43 0.70 -2.15 -15.03
N GLY A 44 -0.19 -1.62 -14.20
CA GLY A 44 -1.50 -2.23 -13.95
C GLY A 44 -2.63 -1.58 -14.76
N LEU A 45 -3.86 -1.83 -14.33
CA LEU A 45 -5.08 -1.26 -14.88
C LEU A 45 -5.24 0.23 -14.57
N GLY A 46 -4.42 0.83 -13.69
CA GLY A 46 -4.40 2.26 -13.43
C GLY A 46 -5.79 2.84 -13.15
N LEU A 47 -6.56 2.17 -12.30
CA LEU A 47 -7.79 2.73 -11.75
C LEU A 47 -7.48 3.81 -10.70
N THR A 48 -6.30 3.71 -10.11
CA THR A 48 -5.72 4.68 -9.19
C THR A 48 -4.21 4.69 -9.35
N ASN A 49 -3.60 5.84 -9.12
CA ASN A 49 -2.16 6.02 -9.04
C ASN A 49 -1.71 6.45 -7.64
N ARG A 50 -2.65 6.51 -6.70
CA ARG A 50 -2.43 7.00 -5.33
C ARG A 50 -1.81 5.93 -4.43
N PHE A 51 -1.99 4.66 -4.75
CA PHE A 51 -1.48 3.56 -3.94
C PHE A 51 -0.80 2.47 -4.75
N ILE A 52 0.11 1.77 -4.06
CA ILE A 52 0.75 0.53 -4.50
C ILE A 52 0.31 -0.56 -3.53
N ILE A 53 -0.37 -1.58 -4.02
CA ILE A 53 -0.87 -2.69 -3.20
C ILE A 53 0.06 -3.89 -3.30
N ASP A 54 0.50 -4.37 -2.14
CA ASP A 54 1.10 -5.69 -1.98
C ASP A 54 0.20 -6.58 -1.13
N GLN A 55 0.04 -7.83 -1.55
CA GLN A 55 -0.95 -8.80 -1.09
C GLN A 55 -0.25 -10.01 -0.45
N HIS A 56 -0.95 -10.78 0.39
CA HIS A 56 -0.32 -11.80 1.27
C HIS A 56 0.81 -11.20 2.11
N PHE A 57 0.60 -9.98 2.60
CA PHE A 57 1.67 -9.09 3.01
C PHE A 57 2.48 -9.63 4.19
N ARG A 58 1.82 -9.83 5.35
CA ARG A 58 2.48 -10.38 6.54
C ARG A 58 2.86 -11.85 6.38
N GLN A 59 2.05 -12.62 5.64
CA GLN A 59 2.23 -14.07 5.50
C GLN A 59 3.53 -14.44 4.78
N ARG A 60 4.09 -13.52 4.00
CA ARG A 60 5.29 -13.72 3.17
C ARG A 60 6.39 -12.69 3.42
N ASP A 61 6.33 -12.01 4.56
CA ASP A 61 7.30 -10.97 4.96
C ASP A 61 7.59 -9.94 3.85
N ARG A 62 6.54 -9.38 3.23
CA ARG A 62 6.67 -8.53 2.02
C ARG A 62 6.93 -7.06 2.32
N PHE A 63 7.33 -6.74 3.54
CA PHE A 63 7.53 -5.36 3.99
C PHE A 63 8.67 -4.67 3.23
N GLY A 64 9.82 -5.34 3.08
CA GLY A 64 11.00 -4.78 2.44
C GLY A 64 10.78 -4.40 0.97
N ARG A 65 10.11 -5.27 0.21
CA ARG A 65 9.81 -5.00 -1.21
C ARG A 65 8.76 -3.92 -1.41
N LEU A 66 7.76 -3.80 -0.52
CA LEU A 66 6.80 -2.68 -0.57
C LEU A 66 7.51 -1.34 -0.30
N LEU A 67 8.39 -1.28 0.71
CA LEU A 67 9.20 -0.09 0.95
C LEU A 67 10.14 0.22 -0.21
N THR A 68 10.72 -0.79 -0.84
CA THR A 68 11.57 -0.60 -2.03
C THR A 68 10.74 0.00 -3.18
N ALA A 69 9.50 -0.44 -3.37
CA ALA A 69 8.60 0.14 -4.35
C ALA A 69 8.29 1.61 -4.05
N LEU A 70 8.08 1.96 -2.78
CA LEU A 70 7.90 3.35 -2.34
C LEU A 70 9.17 4.18 -2.44
N ALA A 71 10.35 3.58 -2.31
CA ALA A 71 11.61 4.28 -2.54
C ALA A 71 11.69 4.76 -4.01
N TYR A 72 11.19 3.97 -4.96
CA TYR A 72 11.07 4.39 -6.36
C TYR A 72 9.93 5.37 -6.63
N ASN A 73 8.86 5.35 -5.83
CA ASN A 73 7.72 6.25 -5.97
C ASN A 73 7.15 6.71 -4.61
N PRO A 74 7.74 7.74 -3.97
CA PRO A 74 7.31 8.21 -2.65
C PRO A 74 6.00 9.01 -2.68
N PHE A 75 5.47 9.33 -3.87
CA PHE A 75 4.16 9.98 -3.99
C PHE A 75 3.02 9.00 -3.68
N ALA A 76 3.20 7.73 -3.97
CA ALA A 76 2.21 6.70 -3.69
C ALA A 76 2.18 6.34 -2.20
N VAL A 77 1.01 5.90 -1.74
CA VAL A 77 0.83 5.26 -0.43
C VAL A 77 0.95 3.74 -0.61
N GLY A 78 1.81 3.10 0.17
CA GLY A 78 1.95 1.66 0.17
C GLY A 78 0.85 1.01 1.01
N ILE A 79 0.20 -0.01 0.46
CA ILE A 79 -0.81 -0.81 1.16
C ILE A 79 -0.34 -2.26 1.18
N GLY A 80 0.07 -2.72 2.36
CA GLY A 80 0.27 -4.13 2.66
C GLY A 80 -1.04 -4.76 3.14
N LEU A 81 -1.63 -5.61 2.30
CA LEU A 81 -2.91 -6.28 2.55
C LEU A 81 -2.67 -7.74 2.99
N ASP A 82 -3.06 -8.06 4.22
CA ASP A 82 -3.05 -9.43 4.72
C ASP A 82 -4.13 -10.30 4.05
N GLU A 83 -3.97 -11.62 4.16
CA GLU A 83 -5.03 -12.56 3.79
C GLU A 83 -6.33 -12.32 4.56
N ASP A 84 -7.46 -12.71 3.96
CA ASP A 84 -8.80 -12.56 4.54
C ASP A 84 -9.11 -11.13 5.02
N THR A 85 -8.53 -10.14 4.33
CA THR A 85 -8.67 -8.72 4.62
C THR A 85 -8.94 -7.97 3.31
N ALA A 86 -9.80 -6.97 3.38
CA ALA A 86 -10.14 -6.12 2.25
C ALA A 86 -10.01 -4.64 2.63
N VAL A 87 -9.75 -3.83 1.62
CA VAL A 87 -9.83 -2.37 1.72
C VAL A 87 -10.84 -1.85 0.71
N PHE A 88 -11.82 -1.12 1.23
CA PHE A 88 -12.80 -0.40 0.43
C PHE A 88 -12.29 1.03 0.23
N VAL A 89 -12.24 1.47 -1.01
CA VAL A 89 -11.85 2.85 -1.35
C VAL A 89 -13.09 3.59 -1.83
N GLY A 90 -13.57 4.52 -1.01
CA GLY A 90 -14.71 5.37 -1.31
C GLY A 90 -14.40 6.39 -2.41
N SER A 91 -15.45 6.97 -2.98
CA SER A 91 -15.31 8.07 -3.96
C SER A 91 -14.70 9.34 -3.37
N ASP A 92 -14.71 9.47 -2.03
CA ASP A 92 -14.08 10.52 -1.25
C ASP A 92 -12.61 10.23 -0.94
N GLU A 93 -12.06 9.13 -1.47
CA GLU A 93 -10.69 8.66 -1.25
C GLU A 93 -10.41 8.25 0.20
N THR A 94 -11.47 7.89 0.93
CA THR A 94 -11.36 7.24 2.24
C THR A 94 -11.21 5.73 2.03
N VAL A 95 -10.18 5.19 2.66
CA VAL A 95 -9.89 3.76 2.76
C VAL A 95 -10.52 3.23 4.04
N GLU A 96 -11.36 2.21 3.94
CA GLU A 96 -11.96 1.50 5.07
C GLU A 96 -11.51 0.04 5.06
N VAL A 97 -11.13 -0.49 6.22
CA VAL A 97 -10.64 -1.87 6.35
C VAL A 97 -11.77 -2.78 6.81
N GLU A 98 -11.81 -3.97 6.21
CA GLU A 98 -12.72 -5.06 6.55
C GLU A 98 -11.99 -6.40 6.58
N GLY A 99 -12.55 -7.39 7.28
CA GLY A 99 -12.01 -8.75 7.37
C GLY A 99 -11.27 -9.04 8.68
N SER A 100 -10.51 -10.14 8.71
CA SER A 100 -9.95 -10.70 9.96
C SER A 100 -8.47 -10.36 10.21
N GLY A 101 -7.74 -9.91 9.18
CA GLY A 101 -6.34 -9.53 9.26
C GLY A 101 -6.11 -8.02 9.41
N GLY A 102 -4.89 -7.60 9.09
CA GLY A 102 -4.47 -6.20 9.17
C GLY A 102 -4.14 -5.59 7.81
N VAL A 103 -4.19 -4.26 7.75
CA VAL A 103 -3.72 -3.48 6.61
C VAL A 103 -2.60 -2.58 7.09
N THR A 104 -1.41 -2.79 6.54
CA THR A 104 -0.27 -1.90 6.79
C THR A 104 -0.26 -0.79 5.76
N ILE A 105 -0.47 0.44 6.20
CA ILE A 105 -0.32 1.63 5.36
C ILE A 105 1.07 2.20 5.62
N VAL A 106 1.82 2.42 4.55
CA VAL A 106 3.09 3.15 4.59
C VAL A 106 2.97 4.39 3.72
N ASP A 107 3.26 5.54 4.30
CA ASP A 107 3.23 6.82 3.63
C ASP A 107 4.64 7.42 3.53
N GLY A 108 5.04 7.69 2.29
CA GLY A 108 6.33 8.29 1.92
C GLY A 108 6.30 9.81 1.80
N ALA A 109 5.17 10.46 2.05
CA ALA A 109 4.95 11.90 1.91
C ALA A 109 6.02 12.79 2.53
N GLU A 110 6.45 12.43 3.73
CA GLU A 110 7.35 13.20 4.59
C GLU A 110 8.77 12.62 4.61
N VAL A 111 9.09 11.74 3.65
CA VAL A 111 10.43 11.17 3.54
C VAL A 111 11.42 12.31 3.29
N SER A 112 12.31 12.50 4.25
CA SER A 112 13.32 13.57 4.23
C SER A 112 14.60 13.14 3.53
N TYR A 113 14.83 11.83 3.38
CA TYR A 113 15.99 11.27 2.71
C TYR A 113 15.72 9.85 2.21
N SER A 114 16.24 9.54 1.02
CA SER A 114 16.33 8.18 0.49
C SER A 114 17.64 7.95 -0.25
N SER A 115 18.36 6.87 0.08
CA SER A 115 19.60 6.49 -0.62
C SER A 115 19.36 5.70 -1.91
N ILE A 116 18.10 5.50 -2.33
CA ILE A 116 17.75 4.65 -3.48
C ILE A 116 18.40 5.09 -4.80
N HIS A 117 18.64 6.39 -4.97
CA HIS A 117 19.23 6.98 -6.16
C HIS A 117 20.71 6.61 -6.36
N SER A 118 21.41 6.25 -5.29
CA SER A 118 22.84 5.91 -5.28
C SER A 118 23.11 4.46 -4.90
N ALA A 119 22.07 3.69 -4.55
CA ALA A 119 22.21 2.30 -4.18
C ALA A 119 22.29 1.42 -5.44
N GLU A 120 23.24 0.48 -5.44
CA GLU A 120 23.31 -0.59 -6.45
C GLU A 120 22.35 -1.73 -6.08
N ASP A 121 21.92 -2.51 -7.08
CA ASP A 121 21.08 -3.68 -6.86
C ASP A 121 21.71 -4.64 -5.82
N GLY A 122 20.89 -5.11 -4.87
CA GLY A 122 21.33 -5.94 -3.75
C GLY A 122 21.84 -5.17 -2.53
N GLN A 123 22.00 -3.85 -2.60
CA GLN A 123 22.38 -3.02 -1.45
C GLN A 123 21.17 -2.57 -0.61
N PRO A 124 21.34 -2.42 0.70
CA PRO A 124 20.31 -1.86 1.56
C PRO A 124 20.04 -0.39 1.26
N VAL A 125 18.79 0.02 1.42
CA VAL A 125 18.33 1.38 1.16
C VAL A 125 17.98 2.07 2.48
N CYS A 126 18.54 3.25 2.71
CA CYS A 126 18.15 4.12 3.80
C CYS A 126 16.93 4.95 3.37
N MET A 127 15.90 4.99 4.22
CA MET A 127 14.76 5.89 4.10
C MET A 127 14.45 6.51 5.46
N LEU A 128 14.34 7.83 5.52
CA LEU A 128 14.07 8.58 6.75
C LEU A 128 12.74 9.33 6.64
N GLY A 129 11.91 9.28 7.68
CA GLY A 129 10.62 10.01 7.71
C GLY A 129 9.42 9.24 7.15
N LEU A 130 9.51 7.90 7.05
CA LEU A 130 8.35 7.07 6.70
C LEU A 130 7.32 7.09 7.83
N ARG A 131 6.04 7.23 7.47
CA ARG A 131 4.93 7.08 8.40
C ARG A 131 4.25 5.73 8.19
N LEU A 132 4.02 5.01 9.28
CA LEU A 132 3.40 3.69 9.25
C LEU A 132 2.12 3.70 10.09
N HIS A 133 1.06 3.11 9.53
CA HIS A 133 -0.18 2.82 10.23
C HIS A 133 -0.52 1.34 10.06
N VAL A 134 -1.04 0.72 11.11
CA VAL A 134 -1.60 -0.62 11.05
C VAL A 134 -3.09 -0.51 11.36
N LEU A 135 -3.92 -0.83 10.37
CA LEU A 135 -5.36 -0.74 10.45
C LEU A 135 -5.95 -2.15 10.53
N VAL A 136 -7.10 -2.25 11.19
CA VAL A 136 -7.93 -3.46 11.30
C VAL A 136 -9.36 -3.11 10.93
N ALA A 137 -10.25 -4.10 10.86
CA ALA A 137 -11.65 -3.88 10.52
C ALA A 137 -12.28 -2.70 11.28
N GLY A 138 -12.95 -1.81 10.53
CA GLY A 138 -13.57 -0.58 11.04
C GLY A 138 -12.64 0.64 11.17
N ALA A 139 -11.33 0.49 11.03
CA ALA A 139 -10.40 1.62 10.96
C ALA A 139 -10.41 2.23 9.54
N THR A 140 -10.06 3.51 9.45
CA THR A 140 -10.06 4.24 8.18
C THR A 140 -8.77 5.03 7.95
N PHE A 141 -8.47 5.33 6.69
CA PHE A 141 -7.38 6.21 6.28
C PHE A 141 -7.81 7.10 5.13
N SER A 142 -7.62 8.41 5.23
CA SER A 142 -7.93 9.33 4.14
C SER A 142 -6.71 9.57 3.27
N LEU A 143 -6.80 9.28 1.97
CA LEU A 143 -5.72 9.57 1.02
C LEU A 143 -5.54 11.07 0.76
N ASN A 144 -6.58 11.87 1.00
CA ASN A 144 -6.53 13.33 0.82
C ASN A 144 -5.74 14.01 1.95
N THR A 145 -5.97 13.60 3.21
CA THR A 145 -5.29 14.20 4.38
C THR A 145 -4.09 13.41 4.86
N ARG A 146 -3.92 12.17 4.36
CA ARG A 146 -2.89 11.21 4.80
C ARG A 146 -2.95 10.95 6.31
N GLN A 147 -4.17 10.81 6.84
CA GLN A 147 -4.42 10.54 8.26
C GLN A 147 -5.22 9.27 8.44
N ALA A 148 -4.78 8.44 9.39
CA ALA A 148 -5.55 7.31 9.89
C ALA A 148 -6.51 7.74 11.01
N SER A 149 -7.65 7.07 11.10
CA SER A 149 -8.65 7.23 12.15
C SER A 149 -9.10 5.85 12.64
N ALA A 150 -9.43 5.76 13.93
CA ALA A 150 -10.01 4.56 14.50
C ALA A 150 -11.43 4.27 13.96
N GLY A 151 -12.06 5.20 13.23
CA GLY A 151 -13.33 4.95 12.55
C GLY A 151 -14.39 4.33 13.46
N ALA A 152 -14.98 3.22 13.01
CA ALA A 152 -16.01 2.49 13.74
C ALA A 152 -15.53 1.84 15.05
N LEU A 153 -14.21 1.66 15.24
CA LEU A 153 -13.65 1.14 16.50
C LEU A 153 -13.90 2.08 17.69
N ASN A 154 -14.10 3.38 17.43
CA ASN A 154 -14.48 4.34 18.46
C ASN A 154 -15.97 4.26 18.81
N ALA A 155 -16.84 3.91 17.86
CA ALA A 155 -18.28 3.82 18.09
C ALA A 155 -18.68 2.56 18.88
N ALA A 156 -17.88 1.49 18.83
CA ALA A 156 -18.12 0.25 19.57
C ALA A 156 -17.75 0.34 21.08
N ARG A 157 -17.28 1.50 21.56
CA ARG A 157 -16.88 1.73 22.96
C ARG A 157 -17.87 2.56 23.78
N GLU A 158 -18.98 2.99 23.17
CA GLU A 158 -20.12 3.63 23.84
C GLU A 158 -21.29 2.64 23.99
#